data_AF-A0A2S6RB91-F1
#
_entry.id   AF-A0A2S6RB91-F1
#
_cell.length_a   1.000
_cell.length_b   1.000
_cell.length_c   1.000
_cell.angle_alpha   90.00
_cell.angle_beta   90.00
_cell.angle_gamma   90.00
#
_symmetry.space_group_name_H-M   'P 1'
#
loop_
_entity.id
_entity.type
_entity.pdbx_description
1 polymer ?
#
loop_
_entity_poly.entity_id
_entity_poly.type
_entity_poly.pdbx_seq_one_letter_code
_entity_poly.pdbx_strand_id
1 'polypeptide(L)'
;MVIEATGIPESGIRHALISIERGRHIIMVNVEADVLAGPLLAEKARQAGVVYSLAYGDQPALICEQVDWARASGFEVVAAGKGTLYMPEFHASTPETVWGHYGLTPERAEKSGLNPKMFNSFLDGTKSGIEMAAVANATGLTPAPAGLTFPPCPVEKLAATLIPETDGGSLHHKGQVEVISSRARDGKDLLNDLRWGVYVTFEAPSNYVERCFSDYGLITDPNGKYSALWRPFHLI
;
A
#
# COMPACT_ATOMS: atom_id res chain seq x y z
N MET A 1 24.91 10.21 0.61
CA MET A 1 23.52 9.74 0.70
C MET A 1 23.01 10.10 2.09
N VAL A 2 21.75 10.53 2.19
CA VAL A 2 21.04 10.87 3.44
C VAL A 2 19.81 9.97 3.53
N ILE A 3 19.57 9.41 4.72
CA ILE A 3 18.33 8.70 5.04
C ILE A 3 17.52 9.63 5.94
N GLU A 4 16.36 10.04 5.46
CA GLU A 4 15.45 10.91 6.21
C GLU A 4 14.46 10.03 6.98
N ALA A 5 14.69 9.88 8.28
CA ALA A 5 13.94 9.00 9.17
C ALA A 5 13.43 9.73 10.44
N THR A 6 13.23 11.04 10.37
CA THR A 6 12.75 11.82 11.53
C THR A 6 11.29 11.57 11.87
N GLY A 7 10.49 11.13 10.90
CA GLY A 7 9.03 11.01 11.05
C GLY A 7 8.31 12.36 11.17
N ILE A 8 8.98 13.47 10.82
CA ILE A 8 8.43 14.83 10.89
C ILE A 8 8.39 15.40 9.46
N PRO A 9 7.21 15.52 8.80
CA PRO A 9 7.12 15.84 7.38
C PRO A 9 7.83 17.13 6.97
N GLU A 10 7.65 18.20 7.74
CA GLU A 10 8.29 19.50 7.49
C GLU A 10 9.82 19.41 7.52
N SER A 11 10.36 18.71 8.52
CA SER A 11 11.80 18.48 8.63
C SER A 11 12.29 17.62 7.46
N GLY A 12 11.52 16.60 7.06
CA GLY A 12 11.86 15.73 5.96
C GLY A 12 11.99 16.45 4.63
N ILE A 13 11.03 17.33 4.31
CA ILE A 13 11.07 18.16 3.11
C ILE A 13 12.29 19.09 3.13
N ARG A 14 12.56 19.75 4.27
CA ARG A 14 13.71 20.64 4.42
C ARG A 14 15.04 19.88 4.26
N HIS A 15 15.16 18.70 4.87
CA HIS A 15 16.34 17.85 4.74
C HIS A 15 16.55 17.38 3.30
N ALA A 16 15.49 17.02 2.58
CA ALA A 16 15.55 16.64 1.18
C ALA A 16 16.07 17.79 0.31
N LEU A 17 15.50 18.99 0.44
CA LEU A 17 15.93 20.18 -0.32
C LEU A 17 17.41 20.50 -0.08
N ILE A 18 17.85 20.55 1.19
CA ILE A 18 19.26 20.79 1.53
C ILE A 18 20.16 19.68 0.96
N SER A 19 19.72 18.43 1.02
CA SER A 19 20.50 17.29 0.49
C SER A 19 20.67 17.39 -1.02
N ILE A 20 19.61 17.76 -1.75
CA ILE A 20 19.63 17.98 -3.20
C ILE A 20 20.60 19.11 -3.57
N GLU A 21 20.51 20.26 -2.89
CA GLU A 21 21.42 21.39 -3.10
C GLU A 21 22.89 21.04 -2.88
N ARG A 22 23.16 20.07 -1.99
CA ARG A 22 24.50 19.58 -1.66
C ARG A 22 24.95 18.39 -2.51
N GLY A 23 24.19 18.02 -3.55
CA GLY A 23 24.52 16.90 -4.43
C GLY A 23 24.49 15.54 -3.71
N ARG A 24 23.61 15.36 -2.71
CA ARG A 24 23.48 14.12 -1.94
C ARG A 24 22.20 13.39 -2.30
N HIS A 25 22.31 12.09 -2.59
CA HIS A 25 21.15 11.21 -2.75
C HIS A 25 20.32 11.12 -1.46
N ILE A 26 19.02 10.88 -1.60
CA ILE A 26 18.05 10.81 -0.51
C ILE A 26 17.27 9.50 -0.57
N ILE A 27 17.19 8.82 0.57
CA ILE A 27 16.19 7.81 0.85
C ILE A 27 15.18 8.41 1.82
N MET A 28 13.93 8.52 1.38
CA MET A 28 12.82 9.11 2.14
C MET A 28 12.04 8.00 2.84
N VAL A 29 12.22 7.87 4.16
CA VAL A 29 11.42 6.96 5.00
C VAL A 29 10.08 7.61 5.39
N ASN A 30 10.05 8.94 5.40
CA ASN A 30 8.90 9.75 5.77
C ASN A 30 7.90 9.86 4.60
N VAL A 31 7.02 8.87 4.48
CA VAL A 31 6.00 8.80 3.41
C VAL A 31 5.06 10.00 3.46
N GLU A 32 4.84 10.60 4.63
CA GLU A 32 4.03 11.79 4.80
C GLU A 32 4.66 13.03 4.14
N ALA A 33 6.00 13.14 4.16
CA ALA A 33 6.72 14.15 3.38
C ALA A 33 6.65 13.85 1.87
N ASP A 34 6.77 12.58 1.50
CA ASP A 34 6.73 12.14 0.10
C ASP A 34 5.37 12.36 -0.55
N VAL A 35 4.26 12.00 0.10
CA VAL A 35 2.92 12.22 -0.46
C VAL A 35 2.63 13.71 -0.66
N LEU A 36 3.17 14.57 0.21
CA LEU A 36 2.95 16.01 0.17
C LEU A 36 3.79 16.71 -0.92
N ALA A 37 5.08 16.35 -1.04
CA ALA A 37 6.04 17.09 -1.87
C ALA A 37 6.94 16.21 -2.75
N GLY A 38 6.82 14.88 -2.67
CA GLY A 38 7.63 13.87 -3.34
C GLY A 38 7.81 14.10 -4.84
N PRO A 39 6.74 14.32 -5.64
CA PRO A 39 6.88 14.58 -7.07
C PRO A 39 7.79 15.79 -7.38
N LEU A 40 7.66 16.87 -6.61
CA LEU A 40 8.50 18.07 -6.78
C LEU A 40 9.93 17.82 -6.29
N LEU A 41 10.11 17.09 -5.18
CA LEU A 41 11.42 16.71 -4.66
C LEU A 41 12.17 15.80 -5.63
N ALA A 42 11.49 14.82 -6.22
CA ALA A 42 12.03 13.92 -7.23
C ALA A 42 12.47 14.68 -8.48
N GLU A 43 11.66 15.64 -8.95
CA GLU A 43 12.03 16.48 -10.09
C GLU A 43 13.27 17.35 -9.78
N LYS A 44 13.35 17.95 -8.59
CA LYS A 44 14.53 18.71 -8.15
C LYS A 44 15.77 17.82 -8.04
N ALA A 45 15.62 16.61 -7.51
CA ALA A 45 16.70 15.63 -7.41
C ALA A 45 17.23 15.26 -8.80
N ARG A 46 16.33 14.99 -9.76
CA ARG A 46 16.67 14.72 -11.16
C ARG A 46 17.44 15.88 -11.80
N GLN A 47 17.00 17.12 -11.61
CA GLN A 47 17.67 18.31 -12.12
C GLN A 47 19.08 18.49 -11.53
N ALA A 48 19.28 18.11 -10.26
CA ALA A 48 20.57 18.14 -9.59
C ALA A 48 21.44 16.90 -9.85
N GLY A 49 20.97 15.92 -10.63
CA GLY A 49 21.71 14.69 -10.92
C GLY A 49 21.85 13.74 -9.72
N VAL A 50 20.93 13.79 -8.75
CA VAL A 50 20.93 12.93 -7.56
C VAL A 50 19.68 12.05 -7.51
N VAL A 51 19.81 10.88 -6.89
CA VAL A 51 18.69 9.97 -6.63
C VAL A 51 17.85 10.46 -5.45
N TYR A 52 16.54 10.44 -5.63
CA TYR A 52 15.51 10.52 -4.59
C TYR A 52 14.66 9.26 -4.69
N SER A 53 14.45 8.56 -3.58
CA SER A 53 13.71 7.29 -3.58
C SER A 53 12.98 7.09 -2.25
N LEU A 54 11.83 6.43 -2.30
CA LEU A 54 11.17 5.87 -1.11
C LEU A 54 12.06 4.80 -0.48
N ALA A 55 11.92 4.62 0.83
CA ALA A 55 12.62 3.55 1.53
C ALA A 55 12.10 2.16 1.10
N TYR A 56 12.97 1.38 0.45
CA TYR A 56 12.67 -0.01 0.13
C TYR A 56 12.58 -0.85 1.41
N GLY A 57 11.48 -1.57 1.58
CA GLY A 57 11.13 -2.28 2.80
C GLY A 57 9.79 -1.84 3.37
N ASP A 58 9.40 -0.58 3.14
CA ASP A 58 8.05 -0.09 3.39
C ASP A 58 7.07 -0.52 2.28
N GLN A 59 5.78 -0.56 2.61
CA GLN A 59 4.75 -1.06 1.70
C GLN A 59 4.65 -0.26 0.40
N PRO A 60 4.70 1.10 0.36
CA PRO A 60 4.65 1.82 -0.91
C PRO A 60 5.72 1.41 -1.91
N ALA A 61 6.96 1.26 -1.46
CA ALA A 61 8.08 0.86 -2.32
C ALA A 61 7.92 -0.59 -2.83
N LEU A 62 7.45 -1.51 -1.97
CA LEU A 62 7.20 -2.89 -2.37
C LEU A 62 6.03 -3.03 -3.34
N ILE A 63 5.01 -2.19 -3.20
CA ILE A 63 3.90 -2.13 -4.16
C ILE A 63 4.40 -1.62 -5.51
N CYS A 64 5.24 -0.57 -5.52
CA CYS A 64 5.84 -0.07 -6.76
C CYS A 64 6.68 -1.16 -7.45
N GLU A 65 7.46 -1.94 -6.70
CA GLU A 65 8.19 -3.10 -7.26
C GLU A 65 7.26 -4.09 -7.95
N GLN A 66 6.14 -4.46 -7.31
CA GLN A 66 5.18 -5.42 -7.89
C GLN A 66 4.47 -4.86 -9.13
N VAL A 67 4.16 -3.56 -9.13
CA VAL A 67 3.61 -2.86 -10.30
C VAL A 67 4.61 -2.84 -11.45
N ASP A 68 5.89 -2.53 -11.17
CA ASP A 68 6.95 -2.54 -12.17
C ASP A 68 7.20 -3.94 -12.73
N TRP A 69 7.20 -4.96 -11.87
CA TRP A 69 7.28 -6.36 -12.28
C TRP A 69 6.15 -6.74 -13.25
N ALA A 70 4.90 -6.39 -12.92
CA ALA A 70 3.74 -6.75 -13.73
C ALA A 70 3.85 -6.10 -15.12
N ARG A 71 4.18 -4.81 -15.16
CA ARG A 71 4.36 -4.05 -16.40
C ARG A 71 5.53 -4.56 -17.23
N ALA A 72 6.68 -4.83 -16.61
CA ALA A 72 7.85 -5.38 -17.29
C ALA A 72 7.58 -6.78 -17.86
N SER A 73 6.69 -7.55 -17.23
CA SER A 73 6.24 -8.86 -17.71
C SER A 73 5.14 -8.78 -18.79
N GLY A 74 4.68 -7.57 -19.13
CA GLY A 74 3.64 -7.35 -20.14
C GLY A 74 2.20 -7.54 -19.66
N PHE A 75 1.96 -7.60 -18.35
CA PHE A 75 0.61 -7.68 -17.79
C PHE A 75 -0.01 -6.29 -17.60
N GLU A 76 -1.33 -6.20 -17.76
CA GLU A 76 -2.08 -5.00 -17.38
C GLU A 76 -2.34 -5.01 -15.86
N VAL A 77 -1.90 -3.98 -15.16
CA VAL A 77 -2.11 -3.83 -13.71
C VAL A 77 -3.56 -3.42 -13.46
N VAL A 78 -4.32 -4.29 -12.81
CA VAL A 78 -5.72 -4.06 -12.47
C VAL A 78 -5.83 -3.36 -11.12
N ALA A 79 -5.08 -3.84 -10.14
CA ALA A 79 -5.05 -3.24 -8.82
C ALA A 79 -3.71 -3.46 -8.13
N ALA A 80 -3.36 -2.57 -7.21
CA ALA A 80 -2.21 -2.78 -6.34
C ALA A 80 -2.44 -2.13 -4.99
N GLY A 81 -1.87 -2.72 -3.94
CA GLY A 81 -2.02 -2.16 -2.60
C GLY A 81 -1.50 -3.06 -1.49
N LYS A 82 -2.05 -2.88 -0.30
CA LYS A 82 -1.64 -3.58 0.92
C LYS A 82 -2.83 -4.19 1.65
N GLY A 83 -2.55 -5.08 2.60
CA GLY A 83 -3.51 -5.41 3.64
C GLY A 83 -3.28 -4.61 4.92
N THR A 84 -4.33 -4.54 5.74
CA THR A 84 -4.29 -3.98 7.10
C THR A 84 -5.41 -4.57 7.95
N LEU A 85 -5.33 -4.41 9.27
CA LEU A 85 -6.47 -4.62 10.14
C LEU A 85 -7.41 -3.42 10.01
N TYR A 86 -8.62 -3.63 9.49
CA TYR A 86 -9.59 -2.56 9.32
C TYR A 86 -11.02 -3.00 9.63
N MET A 87 -11.74 -2.13 10.33
CA MET A 87 -13.18 -2.17 10.54
C MET A 87 -13.73 -0.74 10.46
N PRO A 88 -14.96 -0.52 9.93
CA PRO A 88 -15.51 0.83 9.75
C PRO A 88 -15.53 1.68 11.03
N GLU A 89 -15.77 1.06 12.18
CA GLU A 89 -15.78 1.75 13.48
C GLU A 89 -14.42 2.34 13.88
N PHE A 90 -13.31 1.88 13.29
CA PHE A 90 -11.99 2.41 13.60
C PHE A 90 -11.77 3.84 13.11
N HIS A 91 -12.60 4.36 12.20
CA HIS A 91 -12.58 5.79 11.86
C HIS A 91 -12.91 6.70 13.04
N ALA A 92 -13.62 6.19 14.05
CA ALA A 92 -13.88 6.93 15.29
C ALA A 92 -12.78 6.72 16.35
N SER A 93 -11.75 5.91 16.06
CA SER A 93 -10.65 5.67 16.99
C SER A 93 -9.79 6.91 17.17
N THR A 94 -9.35 7.11 18.40
CA THR A 94 -8.49 8.21 18.83
C THR A 94 -7.25 7.65 19.55
N PRO A 95 -6.17 8.44 19.69
CA PRO A 95 -5.02 8.07 20.52
C PRO A 95 -5.39 7.59 21.93
N GLU A 96 -6.51 8.05 22.48
CA GLU A 96 -7.04 7.66 23.79
C GLU A 96 -7.73 6.28 23.79
N THR A 97 -8.33 5.88 22.67
CA THR A 97 -9.11 4.62 22.56
C THR A 97 -8.37 3.48 21.89
N VAL A 98 -7.29 3.78 21.16
CA VAL A 98 -6.57 2.85 20.27
C VAL A 98 -6.17 1.53 20.93
N TRP A 99 -5.74 1.55 22.20
CA TRP A 99 -5.19 0.36 22.87
C TRP A 99 -6.23 -0.73 23.10
N GLY A 100 -7.50 -0.36 23.31
CA GLY A 100 -8.60 -1.32 23.45
C GLY A 100 -8.76 -2.19 22.20
N HIS A 101 -8.55 -1.61 21.01
CA HIS A 101 -8.61 -2.33 19.74
C HIS A 101 -7.42 -3.28 19.50
N TYR A 102 -6.29 -3.02 20.16
CA TYR A 102 -5.10 -3.88 20.14
C TYR A 102 -5.07 -4.90 21.28
N GLY A 103 -6.04 -4.90 22.19
CA GLY A 103 -6.03 -5.75 23.40
C GLY A 103 -4.90 -5.40 24.36
N LEU A 104 -4.44 -4.14 24.35
CA LEU A 104 -3.41 -3.61 25.24
C LEU A 104 -4.03 -2.65 26.26
N THR A 105 -3.46 -2.61 27.46
CA THR A 105 -3.76 -1.51 28.40
C THR A 105 -2.86 -0.32 28.10
N PRO A 106 -3.30 0.93 28.38
CA PRO A 106 -2.47 2.12 28.21
C PRO A 106 -1.10 2.02 28.92
N GLU A 107 -1.06 1.45 30.13
CA GLU A 107 0.18 1.30 30.91
C GLU A 107 1.16 0.33 30.26
N ARG A 108 0.66 -0.72 29.61
CA ARG A 108 1.50 -1.67 28.86
C ARG A 108 2.05 -1.06 27.59
N ALA A 109 1.24 -0.26 26.90
CA ALA A 109 1.66 0.46 25.70
C ALA A 109 2.74 1.50 26.02
N GLU A 110 2.58 2.26 27.10
CA GLU A 110 3.56 3.24 27.58
C GLU A 110 4.89 2.58 27.96
N LYS A 111 4.86 1.49 28.74
CA LYS A 111 6.08 0.72 29.08
C LYS A 111 6.81 0.16 27.86
N SER A 112 6.07 -0.11 26.79
CA SER A 112 6.63 -0.59 25.52
C SER A 112 7.09 0.53 24.59
N GLY A 113 6.91 1.81 24.99
CA GLY A 113 7.29 2.97 24.18
C GLY A 113 6.43 3.15 22.92
N LEU A 114 5.20 2.62 22.89
CA LEU A 114 4.33 2.71 21.72
C LEU A 114 3.74 4.12 21.60
N ASN A 115 3.78 4.68 20.39
CA ASN A 115 3.20 5.99 20.13
C ASN A 115 1.71 5.87 19.77
N PRO A 116 0.77 6.39 20.59
CA PRO A 116 -0.66 6.21 20.36
C PRO A 116 -1.15 6.88 19.08
N LYS A 117 -0.57 8.03 18.70
CA LYS A 117 -0.91 8.72 17.44
C LYS A 117 -0.53 7.87 16.22
N MET A 118 0.65 7.26 16.26
CA MET A 118 1.13 6.37 15.20
C MET A 118 0.22 5.14 15.09
N PHE A 119 -0.03 4.45 16.20
CA PHE A 119 -0.90 3.26 16.19
C PHE A 119 -2.35 3.57 15.82
N ASN A 120 -2.88 4.73 16.17
CA ASN A 120 -4.22 5.14 15.74
C ASN A 120 -4.28 5.29 14.22
N SER A 121 -3.26 5.91 13.63
CA SER A 121 -3.20 6.11 12.17
C SER A 121 -3.17 4.80 11.37
N PHE A 122 -2.75 3.69 11.99
CA PHE A 122 -2.76 2.37 11.38
C PHE A 122 -4.16 1.75 11.34
N LEU A 123 -5.02 2.06 12.32
CA LEU A 123 -6.38 1.52 12.42
C LEU A 123 -7.42 2.39 11.71
N ASP A 124 -7.34 3.71 11.88
CA ASP A 124 -8.35 4.66 11.38
C ASP A 124 -8.29 4.86 9.86
N GLY A 125 -7.32 4.22 9.19
CA GLY A 125 -7.12 4.27 7.74
C GLY A 125 -6.22 5.42 7.28
N THR A 126 -5.78 6.32 8.15
CA THR A 126 -4.95 7.48 7.79
C THR A 126 -3.65 7.06 7.14
N LYS A 127 -2.90 6.12 7.75
CA LYS A 127 -1.64 5.62 7.19
C LYS A 127 -1.86 4.92 5.85
N SER A 128 -2.90 4.10 5.76
CA SER A 128 -3.32 3.43 4.53
C SER A 128 -3.60 4.42 3.39
N GLY A 129 -4.33 5.51 3.67
CA GLY A 129 -4.59 6.56 2.68
C GLY A 129 -3.31 7.25 2.20
N ILE A 130 -2.41 7.59 3.13
CA ILE A 130 -1.12 8.23 2.85
C ILE A 130 -0.23 7.33 1.97
N GLU A 131 -0.13 6.05 2.31
CA GLU A 131 0.66 5.08 1.56
C GLU A 131 0.09 4.83 0.16
N MET A 132 -1.24 4.70 0.01
CA MET A 132 -1.84 4.51 -1.31
C MET A 132 -1.74 5.76 -2.18
N ALA A 133 -1.74 6.95 -1.59
CA ALA A 133 -1.47 8.19 -2.31
C ALA A 133 0.01 8.26 -2.79
N ALA A 134 0.97 7.80 -1.98
CA ALA A 134 2.36 7.67 -2.43
C ALA A 134 2.51 6.67 -3.58
N VAL A 135 1.83 5.51 -3.50
CA VAL A 135 1.78 4.53 -4.59
C VAL A 135 1.15 5.13 -5.85
N ALA A 136 0.01 5.82 -5.73
CA ALA A 136 -0.65 6.46 -6.86
C ALA A 136 0.27 7.46 -7.56
N ASN A 137 0.95 8.32 -6.78
CA ASN A 137 1.92 9.30 -7.31
C ASN A 137 3.10 8.63 -8.03
N ALA A 138 3.59 7.50 -7.53
CA ALA A 138 4.75 6.80 -8.09
C ALA A 138 4.41 5.93 -9.31
N THR A 139 3.18 5.41 -9.39
CA THR A 139 2.81 4.37 -10.37
C THR A 139 1.84 4.87 -11.45
N GLY A 140 1.13 5.97 -11.21
CA GLY A 140 0.04 6.45 -12.06
C GLY A 140 -1.28 5.71 -11.88
N LEU A 141 -1.35 4.76 -10.94
CA LEU A 141 -2.64 4.18 -10.50
C LEU A 141 -3.46 5.25 -9.76
N THR A 142 -4.79 5.10 -9.72
CA THR A 142 -5.69 6.10 -9.10
C THR A 142 -6.63 5.44 -8.09
N PRO A 143 -7.10 6.16 -7.06
CA PRO A 143 -8.11 5.62 -6.14
C PRO A 143 -9.51 5.67 -6.77
N ALA A 144 -10.44 4.90 -6.22
CA ALA A 144 -11.86 5.10 -6.54
C ALA A 144 -12.32 6.53 -6.15
N PRO A 145 -13.39 7.07 -6.77
CA PRO A 145 -13.84 8.45 -6.52
C PRO A 145 -14.14 8.77 -5.05
N ALA A 146 -14.58 7.78 -4.27
CA ALA A 146 -14.89 7.91 -2.84
C ALA A 146 -13.71 7.56 -1.91
N GLY A 147 -12.52 7.28 -2.46
CA GLY A 147 -11.37 6.79 -1.72
C GLY A 147 -11.35 5.26 -1.56
N LEU A 148 -10.57 4.79 -0.60
CA LEU A 148 -10.35 3.37 -0.32
C LEU A 148 -11.58 2.74 0.33
N THR A 149 -11.95 1.52 -0.07
CA THR A 149 -13.15 0.82 0.43
C THR A 149 -12.85 -0.30 1.42
N PHE A 150 -11.57 -0.69 1.55
CA PHE A 150 -11.10 -1.67 2.52
C PHE A 150 -11.81 -3.03 2.47
N PRO A 151 -12.07 -3.65 1.29
CA PRO A 151 -12.83 -4.90 1.22
C PRO A 151 -12.13 -6.00 2.04
N PRO A 152 -12.87 -6.81 2.83
CA PRO A 152 -12.30 -8.00 3.44
C PRO A 152 -11.89 -8.97 2.35
N CYS A 153 -10.60 -9.31 2.28
CA CYS A 153 -10.11 -10.18 1.23
C CYS A 153 -8.97 -11.06 1.76
N PRO A 154 -9.13 -12.39 1.81
CA PRO A 154 -8.00 -13.29 1.99
C PRO A 154 -7.19 -13.37 0.68
N VAL A 155 -5.94 -13.81 0.75
CA VAL A 155 -5.02 -13.78 -0.40
C VAL A 155 -5.51 -14.62 -1.59
N GLU A 156 -6.22 -15.72 -1.35
CA GLU A 156 -6.75 -16.60 -2.40
C GLU A 156 -7.94 -15.99 -3.16
N LYS A 157 -8.48 -14.87 -2.68
CA LYS A 157 -9.60 -14.15 -3.31
C LYS A 157 -9.17 -12.88 -4.03
N LEU A 158 -7.88 -12.53 -3.99
CA LEU A 158 -7.37 -11.30 -4.59
C LEU A 158 -7.80 -11.14 -6.05
N ALA A 159 -7.60 -12.18 -6.87
CA ALA A 159 -7.93 -12.16 -8.30
C ALA A 159 -9.44 -12.06 -8.58
N ALA A 160 -10.29 -12.52 -7.66
CA ALA A 160 -11.74 -12.47 -7.82
C ALA A 160 -12.38 -11.21 -7.23
N THR A 161 -11.76 -10.59 -6.24
CA THR A 161 -12.30 -9.42 -5.52
C THR A 161 -11.72 -8.10 -6.03
N LEU A 162 -10.41 -8.05 -6.31
CA LEU A 162 -9.69 -6.82 -6.66
C LEU A 162 -9.66 -6.64 -8.19
N ILE A 163 -10.84 -6.70 -8.79
CA ILE A 163 -11.13 -6.45 -10.20
C ILE A 163 -12.38 -5.55 -10.31
N PRO A 164 -12.68 -4.95 -11.48
CA PRO A 164 -13.86 -4.11 -11.63
C PRO A 164 -15.17 -4.81 -11.28
N GLU A 165 -16.14 -4.07 -10.74
CA GLU A 165 -17.50 -4.58 -10.48
C GLU A 165 -18.16 -5.18 -11.73
N THR A 166 -17.86 -4.63 -12.92
CA THR A 166 -18.36 -5.15 -14.21
C THR A 166 -17.87 -6.56 -14.51
N ASP A 167 -16.77 -6.98 -13.89
CA ASP A 167 -16.18 -8.31 -14.03
C ASP A 167 -16.47 -9.20 -12.79
N GLY A 168 -17.31 -8.73 -11.87
CA GLY A 168 -17.73 -9.45 -10.66
C GLY A 168 -16.89 -9.18 -9.41
N GLY A 169 -15.95 -8.22 -9.46
CA GLY A 169 -15.16 -7.80 -8.31
C GLY A 169 -15.79 -6.65 -7.51
N SER A 170 -14.93 -5.84 -6.88
CA SER A 170 -15.33 -4.74 -5.98
C SER A 170 -14.71 -3.39 -6.33
N LEU A 171 -13.95 -3.30 -7.43
CA LEU A 171 -13.28 -2.05 -7.80
C LEU A 171 -14.15 -1.21 -8.74
N HIS A 172 -13.96 0.10 -8.66
CA HIS A 172 -14.63 1.03 -9.58
C HIS A 172 -14.03 0.94 -10.99
N HIS A 173 -12.72 0.74 -11.11
CA HIS A 173 -12.02 0.65 -12.40
C HIS A 173 -10.74 -0.19 -12.32
N LYS A 174 -10.15 -0.51 -13.48
CA LYS A 174 -8.79 -1.08 -13.57
C LYS A 174 -7.73 0.01 -13.38
N GLY A 175 -6.55 -0.38 -12.92
CA GLY A 175 -5.48 0.55 -12.58
C GLY A 175 -5.78 1.29 -11.27
N GLN A 176 -6.38 0.60 -10.30
CA GLN A 176 -6.84 1.20 -9.05
C GLN A 176 -5.91 0.86 -7.86
N VAL A 177 -5.65 1.83 -6.97
CA VAL A 177 -5.10 1.52 -5.64
C VAL A 177 -6.22 1.13 -4.67
N GLU A 178 -6.02 0.07 -3.89
CA GLU A 178 -6.98 -0.36 -2.88
C GLU A 178 -6.29 -1.07 -1.70
N VAL A 179 -6.83 -0.91 -0.50
CA VAL A 179 -6.36 -1.61 0.70
C VAL A 179 -7.33 -2.73 1.03
N ILE A 180 -6.85 -3.89 1.45
CA ILE A 180 -7.73 -5.01 1.86
C ILE A 180 -7.75 -5.15 3.39
N SER A 181 -8.92 -5.45 3.94
CA SER A 181 -9.04 -5.72 5.38
C SER A 181 -8.70 -7.18 5.68
N SER A 182 -7.92 -7.39 6.74
CA SER A 182 -7.65 -8.70 7.33
C SER A 182 -8.83 -9.26 8.15
N ARG A 183 -9.93 -8.52 8.25
CA ARG A 183 -11.08 -8.85 9.09
C ARG A 183 -12.39 -8.73 8.32
N ALA A 184 -13.22 -9.75 8.44
CA ALA A 184 -14.58 -9.75 7.91
C ALA A 184 -15.46 -8.75 8.65
N ARG A 185 -16.55 -8.30 8.00
CA ARG A 185 -17.48 -7.32 8.60
C ARG A 185 -18.27 -7.86 9.79
N ASP A 186 -18.25 -9.17 10.02
CA ASP A 186 -18.78 -9.80 11.25
C ASP A 186 -17.78 -9.78 12.42
N GLY A 187 -16.61 -9.14 12.24
CA GLY A 187 -15.58 -8.96 13.25
C GLY A 187 -14.58 -10.11 13.35
N LYS A 188 -14.70 -11.17 12.55
CA LYS A 188 -13.77 -12.31 12.57
C LYS A 188 -12.56 -12.06 11.67
N ASP A 189 -11.39 -12.38 12.18
CA ASP A 189 -10.16 -12.37 11.38
C ASP A 189 -10.27 -13.40 10.25
N LEU A 190 -9.82 -13.00 9.06
CA LEU A 190 -9.80 -13.86 7.89
C LEU A 190 -8.65 -14.86 8.01
N LEU A 191 -8.89 -16.10 7.58
CA LEU A 191 -7.80 -17.03 7.35
C LEU A 191 -6.99 -16.54 6.15
N ASN A 192 -5.66 -16.64 6.23
CA ASN A 192 -4.72 -16.23 5.18
C ASN A 192 -4.92 -14.76 4.76
N ASP A 193 -5.04 -13.89 5.76
CA ASP A 193 -5.08 -12.45 5.54
C ASP A 193 -3.72 -11.88 5.10
N LEU A 194 -3.73 -10.62 4.64
CA LEU A 194 -2.54 -9.91 4.17
C LEU A 194 -2.19 -8.69 5.05
N ARG A 195 -2.51 -8.71 6.35
CA ARG A 195 -2.36 -7.57 7.26
C ARG A 195 -0.98 -6.88 7.19
N TRP A 196 0.07 -7.65 6.93
CA TRP A 196 1.46 -7.18 6.91
C TRP A 196 2.07 -7.15 5.51
N GLY A 197 1.27 -7.44 4.48
CA GLY A 197 1.76 -7.68 3.13
C GLY A 197 1.31 -6.65 2.11
N VAL A 198 1.70 -6.93 0.87
CA VAL A 198 1.35 -6.16 -0.33
C VAL A 198 0.93 -7.08 -1.46
N TYR A 199 0.13 -6.57 -2.40
CA TYR A 199 -0.34 -7.34 -3.54
C TYR A 199 -0.38 -6.51 -4.83
N VAL A 200 -0.41 -7.24 -5.95
CA VAL A 200 -0.77 -6.77 -7.27
C VAL A 200 -1.73 -7.76 -7.92
N THR A 201 -2.85 -7.25 -8.46
CA THR A 201 -3.77 -8.00 -9.32
C THR A 201 -3.58 -7.54 -10.75
N PHE A 202 -3.55 -8.47 -11.69
CA PHE A 202 -3.24 -8.22 -13.08
C PHE A 202 -4.05 -9.10 -14.03
N GLU A 203 -4.20 -8.63 -15.26
CA GLU A 203 -4.99 -9.27 -16.32
C GLU A 203 -4.09 -9.96 -17.35
N ALA A 204 -4.56 -11.09 -17.87
CA ALA A 204 -3.94 -11.74 -19.01
C ALA A 204 -4.07 -10.85 -20.27
N PRO A 205 -2.97 -10.50 -20.97
CA PRO A 205 -3.01 -9.68 -22.18
C PRO A 205 -3.50 -10.43 -23.42
N SER A 206 -3.75 -11.74 -23.32
CA SER A 206 -4.28 -12.57 -24.41
C SER A 206 -4.91 -13.86 -23.89
N ASN A 207 -5.78 -14.46 -24.69
CA ASN A 207 -6.39 -15.77 -24.39
C ASN A 207 -5.35 -16.89 -24.21
N TYR A 208 -4.14 -16.75 -24.78
CA TYR A 208 -3.05 -17.71 -24.54
C TYR A 208 -2.54 -17.60 -23.11
N VAL A 209 -2.26 -16.38 -22.64
CA VAL A 209 -1.77 -16.13 -21.28
C VAL A 209 -2.83 -16.46 -20.23
N GLU A 210 -4.10 -16.19 -20.54
CA GLU A 210 -5.24 -16.59 -19.71
C GLU A 210 -5.24 -18.10 -19.42
N ARG A 211 -5.07 -18.93 -20.46
CA ARG A 211 -4.92 -20.38 -20.27
C ARG A 211 -3.67 -20.75 -19.49
N CYS A 212 -2.55 -20.06 -19.76
CA CYS A 212 -1.31 -20.28 -19.03
C CYS A 212 -1.44 -20.03 -17.53
N PHE A 213 -2.26 -19.07 -17.08
CA PHE A 213 -2.52 -18.89 -15.65
C PHE A 213 -3.00 -20.19 -15.01
N SER A 214 -4.01 -20.85 -15.59
CA SER A 214 -4.47 -22.15 -15.10
C SER A 214 -3.44 -23.27 -15.29
N ASP A 215 -2.76 -23.34 -16.45
CA ASP A 215 -1.80 -24.42 -16.75
C ASP A 215 -0.59 -24.41 -15.80
N TYR A 216 -0.20 -23.23 -15.29
CA TYR A 216 0.89 -23.07 -14.32
C TYR A 216 0.41 -22.99 -12.86
N GLY A 217 -0.88 -23.17 -12.60
CA GLY A 217 -1.44 -23.25 -11.25
C GLY A 217 -1.55 -21.91 -10.52
N LEU A 218 -1.62 -20.79 -11.25
CA LEU A 218 -1.93 -19.50 -10.65
C LEU A 218 -3.37 -19.51 -10.13
N ILE A 219 -3.59 -18.82 -9.01
CA ILE A 219 -4.94 -18.55 -8.52
C ILE A 219 -5.56 -17.48 -9.42
N THR A 220 -6.74 -17.75 -9.95
CA THR A 220 -7.44 -16.85 -10.87
C THR A 220 -8.81 -16.43 -10.34
N ASP A 221 -9.42 -15.44 -11.00
CA ASP A 221 -10.86 -15.24 -10.94
C ASP A 221 -11.61 -16.44 -11.57
N PRO A 222 -12.94 -16.56 -11.37
CA PRO A 222 -13.72 -17.65 -11.95
C PRO A 222 -13.63 -17.82 -13.47
N ASN A 223 -13.32 -16.73 -14.21
CA ASN A 223 -13.18 -16.78 -15.66
C ASN A 223 -11.75 -17.06 -16.13
N GLY A 224 -10.75 -17.11 -15.23
CA GLY A 224 -9.35 -17.36 -15.58
C GLY A 224 -8.59 -16.13 -16.10
N LYS A 225 -9.26 -14.99 -16.22
CA LYS A 225 -8.80 -13.77 -16.88
C LYS A 225 -7.83 -12.94 -16.03
N TYR A 226 -8.05 -12.94 -14.72
CA TYR A 226 -7.28 -12.18 -13.74
C TYR A 226 -6.51 -13.13 -12.83
N SER A 227 -5.33 -12.70 -12.40
CA SER A 227 -4.55 -13.35 -11.36
C SER A 227 -3.92 -12.31 -10.43
N ALA A 228 -3.33 -12.77 -9.33
CA ALA A 228 -2.69 -11.89 -8.37
C ALA A 228 -1.40 -12.52 -7.80
N LEU A 229 -0.46 -11.66 -7.46
CA LEU A 229 0.70 -11.99 -6.64
C LEU A 229 0.65 -11.19 -5.34
N TRP A 230 1.16 -11.79 -4.27
CA TRP A 230 1.28 -11.11 -3.00
C TRP A 230 2.60 -11.44 -2.32
N ARG A 231 3.04 -10.51 -1.48
CA ARG A 231 4.16 -10.68 -0.56
C ARG A 231 3.59 -10.57 0.87
N PRO A 232 3.69 -11.62 1.70
CA PRO A 232 2.96 -11.69 2.97
C PRO A 232 3.49 -10.72 4.04
N PHE A 233 4.75 -10.30 3.92
CA PHE A 233 5.41 -9.45 4.91
C PHE A 233 6.27 -8.38 4.25
N HIS A 234 6.25 -7.20 4.83
CA HIS A 234 7.23 -6.14 4.61
C HIS A 234 8.14 -6.01 5.83
N LEU A 235 9.36 -5.53 5.62
CA LEU A 235 10.37 -5.35 6.67
C LEU A 235 11.05 -4.01 6.41
N ILE A 236 10.91 -3.08 7.35
CA ILE A 236 11.47 -1.73 7.29
C ILE A 236 12.42 -1.50 8.47
#